data_AF-A0AAW1P5K9-F1
#
_entry.id   AF-A0AAW1P5K9-F1
#
_cell.length_a   1.000
_cell.length_b   1.000
_cell.length_c   1.000
_cell.angle_alpha   90.00
_cell.angle_beta   90.00
_cell.angle_gamma   90.00
#
_symmetry.space_group_name_H-M   'P 1'
#
loop_
_entity.id
_entity.type
_entity.pdbx_description
1 polymer ?
#
loop_
_entity_poly.entity_id
_entity_poly.type
_entity_poly.pdbx_seq_one_letter_code
_entity_poly.pdbx_strand_id
1 'polypeptide(L)'
;MTLFRVAQVTAHQQVGIDVVSGMESHVITHFGRPDFDEIMKQLAKRHNGETVGTFFCGPPVLAKTLERTCRRINKKSKTKFDFFKEHF
;
A
#
# COMPACT_ATOMS: atom_id res chain seq x y z
N MET A 1 0.37 -21.67 -2.38
CA MET A 1 -0.92 -21.00 -2.63
C MET A 1 -0.87 -20.26 -3.96
N THR A 2 -1.08 -20.95 -5.09
CA THR A 2 -0.84 -20.36 -6.43
C THR A 2 -2.07 -20.39 -7.34
N LEU A 3 -2.96 -21.37 -7.20
CA LEU A 3 -4.12 -21.52 -8.11
C LEU A 3 -5.13 -20.38 -7.98
N PHE A 4 -5.52 -20.03 -6.74
CA PHE A 4 -6.50 -18.98 -6.46
C PHE A 4 -6.02 -17.60 -6.96
N ARG A 5 -4.75 -17.27 -6.74
CA ARG A 5 -4.14 -16.01 -7.21
C ARG A 5 -4.15 -15.92 -8.73
N VAL A 6 -3.78 -17.00 -9.43
CA VAL A 6 -3.77 -17.05 -10.90
C VAL A 6 -5.19 -16.89 -11.45
N ALA A 7 -6.17 -17.58 -10.88
CA ALA A 7 -7.57 -17.43 -11.26
C ALA A 7 -8.08 -16.00 -11.03
N GLN A 8 -7.79 -15.41 -9.87
CA GLN A 8 -8.18 -14.04 -9.53
C GLN A 8 -7.58 -13.01 -10.50
N VAL A 9 -6.28 -13.11 -10.81
CA VAL A 9 -5.60 -12.20 -11.75
C VAL A 9 -6.15 -12.35 -13.17
N THR A 10 -6.39 -13.59 -13.62
CA THR A 10 -6.91 -13.85 -14.96
C THR A 10 -8.33 -13.29 -15.12
N ALA A 11 -9.19 -13.51 -14.12
CA ALA A 11 -10.56 -12.97 -14.14
C ALA A 11 -10.57 -11.42 -14.11
N HIS A 12 -9.68 -10.81 -13.31
CA HIS A 12 -9.52 -9.36 -13.24
C HIS A 12 -9.07 -8.75 -14.57
N GLN A 13 -8.15 -9.40 -15.29
CA GLN A 13 -7.69 -8.94 -16.60
C GLN A 13 -8.77 -8.98 -17.69
N GLN A 14 -9.72 -9.92 -17.59
CA GLN A 14 -10.77 -10.09 -18.60
C GLN A 14 -11.97 -9.17 -18.38
N VAL A 15 -12.39 -9.00 -17.12
CA VAL A 15 -13.64 -8.30 -16.77
C VAL A 15 -13.37 -6.91 -16.19
N GLY A 16 -12.14 -6.63 -15.73
CA GLY A 16 -11.80 -5.37 -15.06
C GLY A 16 -12.39 -5.22 -13.65
N ILE A 17 -13.03 -6.27 -13.13
CA ILE A 17 -13.66 -6.32 -11.81
C ILE A 17 -12.81 -7.19 -10.89
N ASP A 18 -12.55 -6.71 -9.68
CA ASP A 18 -11.98 -7.56 -8.63
C ASP A 18 -13.03 -8.54 -8.13
N VAL A 19 -12.92 -9.80 -8.56
CA VAL A 19 -13.89 -10.88 -8.28
C VAL A 19 -14.13 -11.15 -6.79
N VAL A 20 -13.24 -10.67 -5.91
CA VAL A 20 -13.37 -10.84 -4.46
C VAL A 20 -14.24 -9.74 -3.85
N SER A 21 -14.02 -8.48 -4.22
CA SER A 21 -14.73 -7.32 -3.66
C SER A 21 -15.92 -6.87 -4.50
N GLY A 22 -16.00 -7.28 -5.77
CA GLY A 22 -16.98 -6.81 -6.74
C GLY A 22 -16.73 -5.38 -7.24
N MET A 23 -15.59 -4.77 -6.92
CA MET A 23 -15.27 -3.41 -7.36
C MET A 23 -14.74 -3.40 -8.80
N GLU A 24 -15.32 -2.52 -9.63
CA GLU A 24 -14.74 -2.08 -10.91
C GLU A 24 -13.52 -1.19 -10.62
N SER A 25 -12.41 -1.82 -10.26
CA SER A 25 -11.17 -1.13 -9.95
C SER A 25 -10.01 -1.83 -10.63
N HIS A 26 -8.98 -1.08 -11.03
CA HIS A 26 -7.72 -1.64 -11.52
C HIS A 26 -6.90 -2.35 -10.40
N VAL A 27 -7.46 -2.52 -9.21
CA VAL A 27 -6.80 -3.06 -8.03
C VAL A 27 -7.39 -4.42 -7.69
N ILE A 28 -6.51 -5.36 -7.36
CA ILE A 28 -6.86 -6.73 -6.98
C ILE A 28 -6.86 -6.84 -5.46
N THR A 29 -7.84 -7.52 -4.85
CA THR A 29 -7.85 -7.74 -3.41
C THR A 29 -6.70 -8.65 -2.97
N HIS A 30 -5.91 -8.16 -2.01
CA HIS A 30 -4.82 -8.91 -1.40
C HIS A 30 -5.24 -9.38 0.00
N PHE A 31 -5.26 -10.69 0.21
CA PHE A 31 -5.55 -11.27 1.51
C PHE A 31 -4.34 -11.20 2.43
N GLY A 32 -4.57 -10.80 3.69
CA GLY A 32 -3.54 -10.68 4.72
C GLY A 32 -3.30 -9.24 5.16
N ARG A 33 -2.26 -9.04 5.98
CA ARG A 33 -1.81 -7.69 6.38
C ARG A 33 -0.88 -7.12 5.32
N PRO A 34 -0.97 -5.82 5.00
CA PRO A 34 -0.05 -5.19 4.06
C PRO A 34 1.37 -5.16 4.63
N ASP A 35 2.36 -5.35 3.77
CA ASP A 35 3.76 -5.08 4.09
C ASP A 35 4.08 -3.61 3.77
N PHE A 36 3.94 -2.75 4.76
CA PHE A 36 4.19 -1.31 4.58
C PHE A 36 5.65 -0.99 4.26
N ASP A 37 6.61 -1.83 4.67
CA ASP A 37 8.02 -1.61 4.32
C ASP A 37 8.22 -1.76 2.81
N GLU A 38 7.70 -2.84 2.24
CA GLU A 38 7.83 -3.11 0.82
C GLU A 38 7.06 -2.08 -0.02
N ILE A 39 5.83 -1.77 0.37
CA ILE A 39 5.00 -0.76 -0.30
C ILE A 39 5.72 0.59 -0.33
N MET A 40 6.20 1.06 0.81
CA MET A 40 6.84 2.37 0.89
C MET A 40 8.21 2.40 0.20
N LYS A 41 8.98 1.30 0.19
CA LYS A 41 10.23 1.21 -0.60
C LYS A 41 9.97 1.28 -2.09
N GLN A 42 8.93 0.60 -2.58
CA GLN A 42 8.54 0.69 -3.98
C GLN A 42 8.11 2.11 -4.34
N LEU A 43 7.37 2.77 -3.46
CA LEU A 43 6.95 4.16 -3.66
C LEU A 43 8.14 5.12 -3.66
N ALA A 44 9.11 4.93 -2.75
CA ALA A 44 10.36 5.71 -2.71
C ALA A 44 11.19 5.55 -3.99
N LYS A 45 11.21 4.35 -4.59
CA LYS A 45 11.90 4.11 -5.87
C LYS A 45 11.20 4.83 -7.03
N ARG A 46 9.86 4.88 -7.04
CA ARG A 46 9.08 5.54 -8.09
C ARG A 46 9.15 7.06 -7.99
N HIS A 47 9.09 7.61 -6.77
CA HIS A 47 9.08 9.05 -6.50
C HIS A 47 10.41 9.51 -5.89
N ASN A 48 11.53 9.23 -6.57
CA ASN A 48 12.86 9.48 -6.02
C ASN A 48 13.14 10.99 -5.87
N GLY A 49 13.33 11.45 -4.63
CA GLY A 49 13.63 12.85 -4.32
C GLY A 49 12.42 13.74 -4.12
N GLU A 50 11.21 13.21 -4.26
CA GLU A 50 9.96 13.91 -3.98
C GLU A 50 9.56 13.78 -2.50
N THR A 51 8.58 14.60 -2.09
CA THR A 51 7.92 14.48 -0.79
C THR A 51 6.53 13.87 -0.99
N VAL A 52 6.24 12.79 -0.26
CA VAL A 52 5.00 12.03 -0.35
C VAL A 52 4.25 12.13 0.99
N GLY A 53 3.04 12.69 0.95
CA GLY A 53 2.14 12.73 2.10
C GLY A 53 1.47 11.37 2.34
N THR A 54 1.57 10.86 3.57
CA THR A 54 0.97 9.59 4.00
C THR A 54 -0.11 9.86 5.05
N PHE A 55 -1.37 9.67 4.67
CA PHE A 55 -2.52 9.89 5.54
C PHE A 55 -3.07 8.56 6.06
N PHE A 56 -3.41 8.49 7.35
CA PHE A 56 -3.99 7.29 7.94
C PHE A 56 -5.04 7.61 9.00
N CYS A 57 -6.22 7.00 8.86
CA CYS A 57 -7.30 6.99 9.84
C CYS A 57 -7.62 5.53 10.21
N GLY A 58 -7.45 5.18 11.49
CA GLY A 58 -7.65 3.81 11.96
C GLY A 58 -6.96 3.49 13.28
N PRO A 59 -6.75 2.19 13.61
CA PRO A 59 -6.23 1.77 14.91
C PRO A 59 -4.86 2.39 15.24
N PRO A 60 -4.65 2.84 16.49
CA PRO A 60 -3.43 3.57 16.87
C PRO A 60 -2.16 2.72 16.77
N VAL A 61 -2.26 1.40 16.91
CA VAL A 61 -1.14 0.47 16.73
C VAL A 61 -0.63 0.49 15.29
N LEU A 62 -1.55 0.58 14.31
CA LEU A 62 -1.20 0.61 12.90
C LEU A 62 -0.61 1.97 12.52
N ALA A 63 -1.17 3.07 13.05
CA ALA A 63 -0.62 4.42 12.88
C ALA A 63 0.85 4.49 13.33
N LYS A 64 1.17 3.94 14.52
CA LYS A 64 2.57 3.89 15.02
C LYS A 64 3.48 3.06 14.12
N THR A 65 2.96 1.98 13.52
CA THR A 65 3.73 1.12 12.62
C THR A 65 4.05 1.86 11.31
N LEU A 66 3.07 2.53 10.73
CA LEU A 66 3.24 3.37 9.55
C LEU A 66 4.23 4.51 9.80
N GLU A 67 4.06 5.26 10.88
CA GLU A 67 4.95 6.36 11.25
C GLU A 67 6.42 5.91 11.36
N ARG A 68 6.67 4.78 12.05
CA ARG A 68 8.01 4.20 12.17
C ARG A 68 8.59 3.80 10.82
N THR A 69 7.74 3.25 9.94
CA THR A 69 8.14 2.84 8.59
C THR A 69 8.55 4.04 7.75
N CYS A 70 7.74 5.11 7.73
CA CYS A 70 8.07 6.37 7.05
C CYS A 70 9.39 6.95 7.57
N ARG A 71 9.54 7.07 8.90
CA ARG A 71 10.79 7.58 9.52
C ARG A 71 12.02 6.73 9.14
N ARG A 72 11.88 5.41 9.03
CA ARG A 72 12.98 4.51 8.65
C ARG A 72 13.37 4.69 7.20
N ILE A 73 12.41 4.88 6.30
CA ILE A 73 12.66 5.05 4.86
C ILE A 73 13.26 6.43 4.58
N ASN A 74 12.77 7.49 5.23
CA ASN A 74 13.34 8.84 5.12
C ASN A 74 14.84 8.92 5.46
N LYS A 75 15.34 8.02 6.32
CA LYS A 75 16.77 7.94 6.65
C LYS A 75 17.62 7.28 5.56
N LYS A 76 17.00 6.51 4.67
CA LYS A 76 17.68 5.64 3.69
C LYS A 76 17.43 6.06 2.23
N SER A 77 16.35 6.78 1.95
CA SER A 77 15.97 7.25 0.61
C SER A 77 16.06 8.76 0.49
N LYS A 78 16.18 9.25 -0.75
CA LYS A 78 16.03 10.69 -1.05
C LYS A 78 14.58 11.16 -0.96
N THR A 79 13.63 10.25 -1.17
CA THR A 79 12.19 10.52 -1.00
C THR A 79 11.87 10.74 0.48
N LYS A 80 11.09 11.80 0.76
CA LYS A 80 10.59 12.11 2.09
C LYS A 80 9.13 11.67 2.21
N PHE A 81 8.80 10.98 3.30
CA PHE A 81 7.45 10.60 3.67
C PHE A 81 7.02 11.40 4.90
N ASP A 82 6.01 12.24 4.72
CA ASP A 82 5.38 13.00 5.81
C ASP A 82 4.13 12.26 6.26
N PHE A 83 4.10 11.84 7.52
CA PHE A 83 3.00 11.02 8.06
C PHE A 83 2.01 11.87 8.84
N PHE A 84 0.74 11.78 8.47
CA PHE A 84 -0.37 12.48 9.08
C PHE A 84 -1.37 11.47 9.65
N LYS A 85 -1.56 11.51 10.97
CA LYS A 85 -2.61 10.75 11.65
C LYS A 85 -3.87 11.59 11.61
N GLU A 86 -4.83 11.17 10.80
CA GLU A 86 -6.08 11.88 10.59
C GLU A 86 -7.19 11.31 11.48
N HIS A 87 -8.07 12.20 11.92
CA HIS A 87 -9.30 11.89 12.66
C HIS A 87 -10.47 12.44 11.83
N PHE A 88 -10.86 11.70 10.81
CA PHE A 88 -12.05 12.00 9.98
C PHE A 88 -13.34 11.53 10.65
#